data_AF-N6XXJ7-F1
#
_entry.id   AF-N6XXJ7-F1
#
_cell.length_a   1.000
_cell.length_b   1.000
_cell.length_c   1.000
_cell.angle_alpha   90.00
_cell.angle_beta   90.00
_cell.angle_gamma   90.00
#
_symmetry.space_group_name_H-M   'P 1'
#
loop_
_entity.id
_entity.type
_entity.pdbx_description
1 polymer ?
#
loop_
_entity_poly.entity_id
_entity_poly.type
_entity_poly.pdbx_seq_one_letter_code
_entity_poly.pdbx_strand_id
1 'polypeptide(L)'
;MARRGDVSTDFDREGLERFDNLLRARRAVEAVDTADFDRARGRIADCRSRLRARDALHLAVCMRLSATLCTADDTLARTADKVGVTVQRAG
;
A
#
# COMPACT_ATOMS: atom_id res chain seq x y z
N MET A 1 27.26 -9.54 5.14
CA MET A 1 26.55 -9.27 6.42
C MET A 1 26.89 -7.85 6.85
N ALA A 2 25.96 -6.89 6.68
CA ALA A 2 26.13 -5.54 7.20
C ALA A 2 25.53 -5.45 8.61
N ARG A 3 26.30 -4.94 9.58
CA ARG A 3 25.86 -4.70 10.97
C ARG A 3 25.31 -3.28 11.09
N ARG A 4 24.26 -3.15 11.90
CA ARG A 4 23.60 -1.96 12.45
C ARG A 4 24.41 -0.65 12.33
N GLY A 5 23.95 0.29 11.51
CA GLY A 5 24.30 1.72 11.62
C GLY A 5 24.93 2.38 10.40
N ASP A 6 25.73 1.65 9.61
CA ASP A 6 26.34 2.22 8.40
C ASP A 6 25.46 1.93 7.18
N VAL A 7 24.56 2.86 6.88
CA VAL A 7 24.03 2.96 5.52
C VAL A 7 25.16 3.57 4.70
N SER A 8 25.82 2.76 3.87
CA SER A 8 26.81 3.27 2.92
C SER A 8 26.16 4.36 2.06
N THR A 9 26.89 5.44 1.78
CA THR A 9 26.42 6.56 0.95
C THR A 9 25.93 6.12 -0.43
N ASP A 10 26.38 4.95 -0.90
CA ASP A 10 25.89 4.32 -2.13
C ASP A 10 24.45 3.79 -2.00
N PHE A 11 24.06 3.24 -0.84
CA PHE A 11 22.67 2.86 -0.58
C PHE A 11 21.75 4.07 -0.45
N ASP A 12 22.24 5.18 0.10
CA ASP A 12 21.48 6.43 0.17
C ASP A 12 21.21 7.00 -1.22
N ARG A 13 22.24 7.04 -2.09
CA ARG A 13 22.11 7.51 -3.47
C ARG A 13 21.19 6.62 -4.30
N GLU A 14 21.36 5.30 -4.22
CA GLU A 14 20.50 4.36 -4.95
C GLU A 14 19.05 4.41 -4.43
N GLY A 15 18.86 4.57 -3.12
CA GLY A 15 17.57 4.78 -2.50
C GLY A 15 16.88 6.06 -2.98
N LEU A 16 17.63 7.17 -3.03
CA LEU A 16 17.15 8.46 -3.51
C LEU A 16 16.81 8.43 -5.01
N GLU A 17 17.63 7.78 -5.85
CA GLU A 17 17.32 7.62 -7.28
C GLU A 17 16.04 6.83 -7.51
N ARG A 18 15.78 5.79 -6.70
CA ARG A 18 14.51 5.04 -6.75
C ARG A 18 13.33 5.92 -6.31
N PHE A 19 13.50 6.71 -5.26
CA PHE A 19 12.48 7.68 -4.83
C PHE A 19 12.22 8.74 -5.90
N ASP A 20 13.25 9.30 -6.52
CA ASP A 20 13.12 10.27 -7.60
C ASP A 20 12.44 9.68 -8.83
N ASN A 21 12.71 8.42 -9.15
CA ASN A 21 12.00 7.72 -10.22
C ASN A 21 10.50 7.53 -9.89
N LEU A 22 10.15 7.26 -8.64
CA LEU A 22 8.75 7.21 -8.20
C LEU A 22 8.08 8.58 -8.26
N LEU A 23 8.79 9.64 -7.86
CA LEU A 23 8.30 11.02 -7.93
C LEU A 23 8.14 11.49 -9.38
N ARG A 24 9.06 11.12 -10.28
CA ARG A 24 9.01 11.42 -11.72
C ARG A 24 7.93 10.62 -12.44
N ALA A 25 7.70 9.38 -12.03
CA ALA A 25 6.59 8.57 -12.52
C ALA A 25 5.23 9.14 -12.10
N ARG A 26 5.21 10.13 -11.19
CA ARG A 26 4.09 10.94 -10.71
C ARG A 26 2.73 10.38 -11.12
N ARG A 27 2.41 9.22 -10.53
CA ARG A 27 1.06 8.68 -10.59
C ARG A 27 0.16 9.68 -9.88
N ALA A 28 -1.03 9.93 -10.43
CA ALA A 28 -1.99 10.81 -9.79
C ALA A 28 -2.18 10.39 -8.32
N VAL A 29 -2.08 11.35 -7.41
CA VAL A 29 -2.39 11.12 -6.00
C VAL A 29 -3.88 11.27 -5.86
N GLU A 30 -4.56 10.15 -5.68
CA GLU A 30 -6.00 10.12 -5.52
C GLU A 30 -6.39 10.63 -4.13
N ALA A 31 -7.31 11.59 -4.09
CA ALA A 31 -7.85 12.08 -2.83
C ALA A 31 -8.68 10.97 -2.17
N VAL A 32 -8.50 10.83 -0.85
CA VAL A 32 -9.33 9.96 -0.02
C VAL A 32 -10.63 10.69 0.29
N ASP A 33 -11.76 10.00 0.08
CA ASP A 33 -13.09 10.51 0.40
C ASP A 33 -13.48 10.13 1.84
N THR A 34 -14.32 10.93 2.51
CA THR A 34 -14.89 10.58 3.81
C THR A 34 -15.55 9.19 3.81
N ALA A 35 -16.23 8.82 2.71
CA ALA A 35 -16.85 7.50 2.56
C ALA A 35 -15.83 6.33 2.57
N ASP A 36 -14.56 6.59 2.24
CA ASP A 36 -13.51 5.57 2.31
C ASP A 36 -13.16 5.24 3.76
N PHE A 37 -13.23 6.22 4.67
CA PHE A 37 -13.03 5.99 6.11
C PHE A 37 -14.14 5.14 6.71
N ASP A 38 -15.39 5.37 6.31
CA ASP A 38 -16.52 4.56 6.78
C ASP A 38 -16.40 3.10 6.30
N ARG A 39 -16.03 2.89 5.03
CA ARG A 39 -15.74 1.55 4.50
C ARG A 39 -14.56 0.89 5.21
N ALA A 40 -13.48 1.64 5.45
CA ALA A 40 -12.32 1.13 6.17
C ALA A 40 -12.69 0.72 7.61
N ARG A 41 -13.47 1.55 8.31
CA ARG A 41 -13.97 1.25 9.66
C ARG A 41 -14.77 -0.06 9.68
N GLY A 42 -15.67 -0.25 8.71
CA GLY A 42 -16.45 -1.49 8.59
C GLY A 42 -15.56 -2.73 8.50
N ARG A 43 -14.43 -2.64 7.78
CA ARG A 43 -13.47 -3.74 7.66
C ARG A 43 -12.63 -3.98 8.89
N ILE A 44 -12.21 -2.92 9.58
CA ILE A 44 -11.46 -3.02 10.83
C ILE A 44 -12.35 -3.64 11.92
N ALA A 45 -13.64 -3.29 11.93
CA ALA A 45 -14.62 -3.84 12.87
C ALA A 45 -14.85 -5.35 12.66
N ASP A 46 -14.65 -5.87 11.46
CA ASP A 46 -14.58 -7.32 11.25
C ASP A 46 -13.26 -7.87 11.82
N CYS A 47 -13.33 -8.42 13.04
CA CYS A 47 -12.20 -8.98 13.77
C CYS A 47 -11.43 -10.07 13.00
N ARG A 48 -12.03 -10.67 11.96
CA ARG A 48 -11.37 -11.67 11.11
C ARG A 48 -10.43 -11.05 10.08
N SER A 49 -10.55 -9.75 9.80
CA SER A 49 -9.73 -9.06 8.81
C SER A 49 -8.29 -8.86 9.28
N ARG A 50 -8.09 -8.62 10.58
CA ARG A 50 -6.79 -8.22 11.20
C ARG A 50 -6.08 -7.08 10.43
N LEU A 51 -6.84 -6.27 9.69
CA LEU A 51 -6.29 -5.20 8.87
C LEU A 51 -5.78 -4.07 9.75
N ARG A 52 -4.61 -3.54 9.42
CA ARG A 52 -4.18 -2.24 9.94
C ARG A 52 -5.08 -1.17 9.35
N ALA A 53 -5.30 -0.09 10.08
CA ALA A 53 -6.21 0.98 9.63
C ALA A 53 -5.84 1.54 8.25
N ARG A 54 -4.53 1.71 7.98
CA ARG A 54 -4.02 2.18 6.69
C ARG A 54 -4.33 1.20 5.55
N ASP A 55 -4.18 -0.09 5.80
CA ASP A 55 -4.43 -1.13 4.79
C ASP A 55 -5.91 -1.21 4.45
N ALA A 56 -6.77 -1.13 5.47
CA ALA A 56 -8.22 -1.04 5.27
C ALA A 56 -8.62 0.19 4.43
N LEU A 57 -7.95 1.33 4.64
CA LEU A 57 -8.19 2.55 3.87
C LEU A 57 -7.74 2.41 2.42
N HIS A 58 -6.55 1.85 2.16
CA HIS A 58 -6.09 1.58 0.80
C HIS A 58 -7.07 0.66 0.05
N LEU A 59 -7.55 -0.40 0.70
CA LEU A 59 -8.55 -1.29 0.09
C LEU A 59 -9.87 -0.58 -0.19
N ALA A 60 -10.32 0.31 0.70
CA ALA A 60 -11.53 1.09 0.46
C ALA A 60 -11.40 2.00 -0.78
N VAL A 61 -10.27 2.69 -0.90
CA VAL A 61 -9.95 3.55 -2.06
C VAL A 61 -9.86 2.72 -3.34
N CYS A 62 -9.13 1.59 -3.31
CA CYS A 62 -8.99 0.70 -4.48
C CYS A 62 -10.36 0.23 -4.98
N MET A 63 -11.27 -0.13 -4.08
CA MET A 63 -12.62 -0.56 -4.48
C MET A 63 -13.44 0.58 -5.08
N ARG A 64 -13.41 1.76 -4.46
CA ARG A 64 -14.14 2.93 -4.97
C ARG A 64 -13.69 3.27 -6.39
N LEU A 65 -12.39 3.21 -6.63
CA LEU A 65 -11.79 3.55 -7.92
C LEU A 65 -11.75 2.37 -8.91
N SER A 66 -12.20 1.18 -8.50
CA SER A 66 -11.98 -0.07 -9.26
C SER A 66 -10.50 -0.25 -9.67
N ALA A 67 -9.58 0.15 -8.80
CA ALA A 67 -8.14 0.13 -9.03
C ALA A 67 -7.53 -1.20 -8.60
N THR A 68 -6.44 -1.58 -9.28
CA THR A 68 -5.60 -2.72 -8.88
C THR A 68 -4.65 -2.31 -7.76
N LEU A 69 -4.59 -3.11 -6.71
CA LEU A 69 -3.64 -2.92 -5.61
C LEU A 69 -2.27 -3.47 -6.00
N CYS A 70 -1.27 -2.60 -6.06
CA CYS A 70 0.13 -3.02 -6.21
C CYS A 70 0.80 -3.11 -4.82
N THR A 71 1.22 -4.31 -4.40
CA THR A 71 1.88 -4.48 -3.09
C THR A 71 2.87 -5.65 -3.07
N ALA A 72 3.93 -5.50 -2.28
CA ALA A 72 4.87 -6.57 -1.92
C ALA A 72 4.44 -7.30 -0.61
N ASP A 73 3.47 -6.76 0.13
CA ASP A 73 2.98 -7.38 1.36
C ASP A 73 2.00 -8.52 1.03
N ASP A 74 2.43 -9.75 1.34
CA ASP A 74 1.65 -10.97 1.15
C ASP A 74 0.34 -11.04 1.92
N THR A 75 0.31 -10.49 3.12
CA THR A 75 -0.88 -10.50 3.96
C THR A 75 -1.91 -9.53 3.40
N LEU A 76 -1.45 -8.34 2.98
CA LEU A 76 -2.32 -7.35 2.36
C LEU A 76 -2.88 -7.86 1.02
N ALA A 77 -2.05 -8.45 0.16
CA ALA A 77 -2.49 -9.03 -1.11
C ALA A 77 -3.58 -10.08 -0.92
N ARG A 78 -3.37 -11.07 -0.03
CA ARG A 78 -4.38 -12.10 0.25
C ARG A 78 -5.69 -11.50 0.79
N THR A 79 -5.60 -10.39 1.51
CA THR A 79 -6.78 -9.74 2.07
C THR A 79 -7.53 -8.95 0.99
N ALA A 80 -6.81 -8.30 0.09
CA ALA A 80 -7.35 -7.62 -1.09
C ALA A 80 -8.15 -8.59 -1.97
N ASP A 81 -7.60 -9.77 -2.26
CA ASP A 81 -8.29 -10.81 -3.04
C ASP A 81 -9.62 -11.22 -2.38
N LYS A 82 -9.62 -11.43 -1.06
CA LYS A 82 -10.83 -11.80 -0.30
C LYS A 82 -11.93 -10.75 -0.33
N VAL A 83 -11.57 -9.48 -0.49
CA VAL A 83 -12.51 -8.35 -0.55
C VAL A 83 -12.82 -7.91 -1.98
N GLY A 84 -12.37 -8.69 -2.99
CA GLY A 84 -12.67 -8.45 -4.40
C GLY A 84 -11.84 -7.35 -5.06
N VAL A 85 -10.69 -6.99 -4.49
CA VAL A 85 -9.74 -6.04 -5.09
C VAL A 85 -8.70 -6.82 -5.88
N THR A 86 -8.53 -6.50 -7.17
CA THR A 86 -7.48 -7.08 -8.00
C THR A 86 -6.10 -6.72 -7.46
N VAL A 87 -5.17 -7.67 -7.45
CA VAL A 87 -3.81 -7.46 -6.94
C VAL A 87 -2.76 -7.67 -8.02
N GLN A 88 -1.79 -6.76 -8.06
CA GLN A 88 -0.52 -6.95 -8.74
C GLN A 88 0.60 -7.04 -7.70
N ARG A 89 1.43 -8.08 -7.76
CA ARG A 89 2.57 -8.21 -6.85
C ARG A 89 3.70 -7.26 -7.28
N ALA A 90 4.17 -6.46 -6.33
CA ALA A 90 5.44 -5.76 -6.46
C ALA A 90 6.53 -6.69 -5.92
N GLY A 91 7.51 -7.01 -6.76
CA GLY A 91 8.62 -7.91 -6.42
C GLY A 91 9.57 -7.33 -5.38
#